data_AF-A0A1H1Z145-F1
#
_entry.id   AF-A0A1H1Z145-F1
#
_cell.length_a   1.000
_cell.length_b   1.000
_cell.length_c   1.000
_cell.angle_alpha   90.00
_cell.angle_beta   90.00
_cell.angle_gamma   90.00
#
_symmetry.space_group_name_H-M   'P 1'
#
loop_
_entity.id
_entity.type
_entity.pdbx_description
1 polymer ?
#
loop_
_entity_poly.entity_id
_entity_poly.type
_entity_poly.pdbx_seq_one_letter_code
_entity_poly.pdbx_strand_id
1 'polypeptide(L)'
;MSVQYNDDQISAAAAAFAAGDVTYHESVPVQAPPVPDAEPMVPLGIRVPPMLAQRIRAAADQAGVPYSQLVREWIELGLTEMAGDLTVSVSVLRRAIAHAAQTGHAA
;
A
#
# COMPACT_ATOMS: atom_id res chain seq x y z
N MET A 1 -11.72 -19.35 -24.75
CA MET A 1 -11.17 -20.72 -24.65
C MET A 1 -9.83 -20.61 -23.94
N SER A 2 -9.71 -21.13 -22.73
CA SER A 2 -8.44 -21.14 -22.01
C SER A 2 -7.57 -22.24 -22.61
N VAL A 3 -6.44 -21.89 -23.21
CA VAL A 3 -5.46 -22.89 -23.65
C VAL A 3 -4.85 -23.50 -22.39
N GLN A 4 -5.09 -24.78 -22.14
CA GLN A 4 -4.43 -25.53 -21.08
C GLN A 4 -3.15 -26.14 -21.66
N TYR A 5 -2.01 -25.81 -21.03
CA TYR A 5 -0.73 -26.42 -21.34
C TYR A 5 -0.47 -27.55 -20.35
N ASN A 6 0.09 -28.67 -20.82
CA ASN A 6 0.52 -29.77 -19.95
C ASN A 6 1.92 -29.51 -19.37
N ASP A 7 2.32 -30.28 -18.36
CA ASP A 7 3.60 -30.12 -17.66
C ASP A 7 4.81 -30.29 -18.59
N ASP A 8 4.70 -31.15 -19.60
CA ASP A 8 5.74 -31.36 -20.60
C ASP A 8 5.95 -30.12 -21.48
N GLN A 9 4.85 -29.48 -21.91
CA GLN A 9 4.87 -28.23 -22.67
C GLN A 9 5.44 -27.08 -21.84
N ILE A 10 5.09 -27.00 -20.56
CA ILE A 10 5.63 -25.98 -19.63
C ILE A 10 7.14 -26.18 -19.45
N SER A 11 7.57 -27.43 -19.22
CA SER A 11 8.99 -27.77 -19.03
C SER A 11 9.82 -27.49 -20.28
N ALA A 12 9.31 -27.85 -21.46
CA ALA A 12 9.95 -27.58 -22.74
C ALA A 12 10.07 -26.07 -23.01
N ALA A 13 9.01 -25.30 -22.73
CA ALA A 13 9.03 -23.84 -22.86
C ALA A 13 10.04 -23.19 -21.91
N ALA A 14 10.14 -23.67 -20.66
CA ALA A 14 11.12 -23.18 -19.70
C ALA A 14 12.57 -23.46 -20.15
N ALA A 15 12.83 -24.65 -20.71
CA ALA A 15 14.14 -24.99 -21.26
C ALA A 15 14.50 -24.11 -22.47
N ALA A 16 13.57 -23.88 -23.39
CA ALA A 16 13.77 -22.99 -24.53
C ALA A 16 14.07 -21.55 -24.10
N PHE A 17 13.32 -21.03 -23.12
CA PHE A 17 13.58 -19.71 -22.53
C PHE A 17 14.98 -19.63 -21.89
N ALA A 18 15.38 -20.63 -21.12
CA ALA A 18 16.71 -20.69 -20.51
C ALA A 18 17.84 -20.77 -21.54
N ALA A 19 17.60 -21.42 -22.68
CA ALA A 19 18.53 -21.51 -23.80
C ALA A 19 18.56 -20.25 -24.69
N GLY A 20 17.67 -19.27 -24.44
CA GLY A 20 17.50 -18.09 -25.28
C GLY A 20 16.85 -18.37 -26.63
N ASP A 21 16.28 -19.57 -26.82
CA ASP A 21 15.58 -20.00 -28.03
C ASP A 21 14.10 -19.57 -27.97
N VAL A 22 13.87 -18.26 -27.89
CA VAL A 22 12.54 -17.67 -27.80
C VAL A 22 12.36 -16.57 -28.83
N THR A 23 11.25 -16.63 -29.57
CA THR A 23 10.84 -15.57 -30.49
C THR A 23 9.79 -14.70 -29.82
N TYR A 24 10.11 -13.43 -29.59
CA TYR A 24 9.17 -12.45 -29.05
C TYR A 24 8.36 -11.85 -30.19
N HIS A 25 7.03 -11.97 -30.12
CA HIS A 25 6.13 -11.33 -31.05
C HIS A 25 5.51 -10.08 -30.42
N GLU A 26 6.11 -8.91 -30.66
CA GLU A 26 5.63 -7.63 -30.12
C GLU A 26 4.21 -7.27 -30.56
N SER A 27 3.75 -7.81 -31.70
CA SER A 27 2.46 -7.52 -32.30
C SER A 27 1.33 -8.45 -31.87
N VAL A 28 1.59 -9.45 -31.01
CA VAL A 28 0.55 -10.37 -30.53
C VAL A 28 -0.13 -9.74 -29.32
N PRO A 29 -1.44 -9.39 -29.41
CA PRO A 29 -2.16 -8.83 -28.27
C PRO A 29 -2.32 -9.91 -27.20
N VAL A 30 -1.73 -9.69 -26.03
CA VAL A 30 -1.89 -10.56 -24.86
C VAL A 30 -3.07 -10.04 -24.04
N GLN A 31 -4.00 -10.92 -23.69
CA GLN A 31 -5.04 -10.59 -22.72
C GLN A 31 -4.41 -10.58 -21.32
N ALA A 32 -4.19 -9.39 -20.76
CA ALA A 32 -3.76 -9.26 -19.38
C ALA A 32 -4.84 -9.82 -18.44
N PRO A 33 -4.45 -10.37 -17.28
CA PRO A 33 -5.39 -10.64 -16.19
C PRO A 33 -6.20 -9.37 -15.88
N PRO A 34 -7.47 -9.51 -15.47
CA PRO A 34 -8.24 -8.36 -15.04
C PRO A 34 -7.51 -7.66 -13.89
N VAL A 35 -7.47 -6.33 -13.93
CA VAL A 35 -6.98 -5.53 -12.81
C VAL A 35 -7.98 -5.71 -11.66
N PRO A 36 -7.53 -6.08 -10.45
CA PRO A 36 -8.42 -6.19 -9.30
C PRO A 36 -9.15 -4.86 -9.03
N ASP A 37 -10.44 -4.94 -8.70
CA ASP A 37 -11.27 -3.76 -8.38
C ASP A 37 -10.80 -3.05 -7.08
N ALA A 38 -10.05 -3.75 -6.24
CA ALA A 38 -9.50 -3.24 -4.99
C ALA A 38 -8.07 -3.74 -4.78
N GLU A 39 -7.31 -3.00 -3.98
CA GLU A 39 -5.96 -3.40 -3.59
C GLU A 39 -5.97 -4.79 -2.93
N PRO A 40 -5.20 -5.76 -3.44
CA PRO A 40 -5.09 -7.07 -2.84
C PRO A 40 -4.57 -6.97 -1.40
N MET A 41 -5.31 -7.54 -0.46
CA MET A 41 -4.95 -7.54 0.95
C MET A 41 -4.46 -8.90 1.42
N VAL A 42 -3.50 -8.91 2.34
CA VAL A 42 -3.02 -10.13 3.01
C VAL A 42 -3.36 -10.11 4.50
N PRO A 43 -3.65 -11.27 5.14
CA PRO A 43 -3.89 -11.33 6.57
C PRO A 43 -2.65 -10.89 7.38
N LEU A 44 -2.86 -10.05 8.39
CA LEU A 44 -1.82 -9.62 9.32
C LEU A 44 -2.18 -10.04 10.76
N GLY A 45 -1.42 -11.00 11.29
CA GLY A 45 -1.58 -11.49 12.67
C GLY A 45 -0.71 -10.71 13.65
N ILE A 46 -1.32 -9.96 14.58
CA ILE A 46 -0.60 -9.18 15.60
C ILE A 46 -1.11 -9.59 16.99
N ARG A 47 -0.18 -9.86 17.92
CA ARG A 47 -0.51 -10.05 19.34
C ARG A 47 -0.56 -8.69 20.02
N VAL A 48 -1.67 -8.39 20.67
CA VAL A 48 -1.86 -7.16 21.45
C VAL A 48 -2.44 -7.48 22.83
N PRO A 49 -2.19 -6.66 23.86
CA PRO A 49 -2.87 -6.79 25.14
C PRO A 49 -4.40 -6.70 24.96
N PRO A 50 -5.19 -7.43 25.77
CA PRO A 50 -6.65 -7.50 25.60
C PRO A 50 -7.33 -6.13 25.77
N MET A 51 -6.84 -5.31 26.69
CA MET A 51 -7.33 -3.94 26.88
C MET A 51 -7.07 -3.04 25.66
N LEU A 52 -5.95 -3.25 24.97
CA LEU A 52 -5.67 -2.52 23.73
C LEU A 52 -6.65 -2.96 22.63
N ALA A 53 -6.86 -4.26 22.44
CA ALA A 53 -7.83 -4.77 21.46
C ALA A 53 -9.25 -4.21 21.69
N GLN A 54 -9.68 -4.13 22.96
CA GLN A 54 -10.99 -3.57 23.30
C GLN A 54 -11.08 -2.08 22.95
N ARG A 55 -10.04 -1.30 23.25
CA ARG A 55 -9.98 0.14 22.93
C ARG A 55 -10.02 0.40 21.43
N ILE A 56 -9.29 -0.40 20.64
CA ILE A 56 -9.31 -0.28 19.17
C ILE A 56 -10.72 -0.56 18.65
N ARG A 57 -11.41 -1.58 19.19
CA ARG A 57 -12.78 -1.92 18.80
C ARG A 57 -13.76 -0.79 19.10
N ALA A 58 -13.72 -0.25 20.31
CA ALA A 58 -14.56 0.89 20.67
C ALA A 58 -14.30 2.11 19.78
N ALA A 59 -13.04 2.37 19.41
CA ALA A 59 -12.70 3.46 18.50
C ALA A 59 -13.26 3.24 17.09
N ALA A 60 -13.21 2.01 16.57
CA ALA A 60 -13.78 1.66 15.27
C ALA A 60 -15.31 1.83 15.26
N ASP A 61 -15.97 1.36 16.33
CA ASP A 61 -17.42 1.53 16.51
C ASP A 61 -17.81 3.01 16.55
N GLN A 62 -17.04 3.84 17.27
CA GLN A 62 -17.26 5.30 17.34
C GLN A 62 -17.04 6.00 15.99
N ALA A 63 -16.08 5.54 15.21
CA ALA A 63 -15.78 6.06 13.88
C ALA A 63 -16.73 5.53 12.80
N GLY A 64 -17.53 4.50 13.10
CA GLY A 64 -18.45 3.88 12.14
C GLY A 64 -17.74 3.10 11.02
N VAL A 65 -16.50 2.65 11.26
CA VAL A 65 -15.69 1.92 10.27
C VAL A 65 -15.37 0.50 10.75
N PRO A 66 -15.10 -0.44 9.83
CA PRO A 66 -14.62 -1.78 10.21
C PRO A 66 -13.33 -1.73 11.03
N TYR A 67 -13.23 -2.59 12.04
CA TYR A 67 -12.03 -2.72 12.89
C TYR A 67 -10.72 -2.84 12.08
N SER A 68 -10.71 -3.67 11.04
CA SER A 68 -9.53 -3.88 10.19
C SER A 68 -9.18 -2.67 9.32
N GLN A 69 -10.18 -1.84 8.97
CA GLN A 69 -9.96 -0.60 8.26
C GLN A 69 -9.26 0.40 9.19
N LEU A 70 -9.80 0.64 10.38
CA LEU A 70 -9.20 1.57 11.34
C LEU A 70 -7.75 1.19 11.69
N VAL A 71 -7.50 -0.09 11.94
CA VAL A 71 -6.14 -0.58 12.25
C VAL A 71 -5.18 -0.31 11.09
N ARG A 72 -5.62 -0.51 9.85
CA ARG A 72 -4.80 -0.25 8.67
C ARG A 72 -4.48 1.24 8.53
N GLU A 73 -5.49 2.11 8.63
CA GLU A 73 -5.33 3.56 8.57
C GLU A 73 -4.35 4.07 9.63
N TRP A 74 -4.42 3.54 10.86
CA TRP A 74 -3.45 3.88 11.92
C TRP A 74 -2.03 3.39 11.63
N ILE A 75 -1.87 2.23 10.98
CA ILE A 75 -0.55 1.74 10.55
C ILE A 75 0.01 2.66 9.46
N GLU A 76 -0.79 3.00 8.45
CA GLU A 76 -0.39 3.90 7.35
C GLU A 76 -0.02 5.29 7.88
N LEU A 77 -0.82 5.84 8.80
CA LEU A 77 -0.53 7.11 9.45
C LEU A 77 0.78 7.05 10.23
N GLY A 78 0.98 6.01 11.06
CA GLY A 78 2.20 5.84 11.83
C GLY A 78 3.46 5.72 10.94
N LEU A 79 3.35 5.02 9.81
CA LEU A 79 4.44 4.92 8.82
C LEU A 79 4.72 6.27 8.15
N THR A 80 3.69 7.05 7.82
CA THR A 80 3.82 8.39 7.23
C THR A 80 4.51 9.35 8.20
N GLU A 81 4.11 9.33 9.48
CA GLU A 81 4.76 10.11 10.53
C GLU A 81 6.24 9.73 10.70
N MET A 82 6.57 8.44 10.65
CA MET A 82 7.95 7.94 10.73
C MET A 82 8.82 8.34 9.54
N ALA A 83 8.24 8.44 8.34
CA ALA A 83 8.93 8.89 7.14
C ALA A 83 9.29 10.39 7.17
N GLY A 84 8.77 11.15 8.14
CA GLY A 84 8.93 12.60 8.20
C GLY A 84 8.00 13.34 7.23
N ASP A 85 7.08 12.64 6.57
CA ASP A 85 6.04 13.19 5.70
C ASP A 85 4.86 13.74 6.54
N LEU A 86 5.18 14.55 7.56
CA LEU A 86 4.16 15.20 8.38
C LEU A 86 3.37 16.18 7.50
N THR A 87 2.11 15.83 7.24
CA THR A 87 1.14 16.72 6.59
C THR A 87 0.77 17.85 7.54
N VAL A 88 1.51 18.95 7.48
CA VAL A 88 1.17 20.18 8.20
C VAL A 88 0.16 20.99 7.41
N SER A 89 -0.85 21.53 8.10
CA SER A 89 -1.76 22.50 7.49
C SER A 89 -0.99 23.70 6.94
N VAL A 90 -1.27 24.11 5.70
CA VAL A 90 -0.65 25.26 5.03
C VAL A 90 -0.80 26.54 5.86
N SER A 91 -1.90 26.70 6.62
CA SER A 91 -2.10 27.86 7.49
C SER A 91 -1.16 27.86 8.69
N VAL A 92 -0.90 26.69 9.29
CA VAL A 92 0.06 26.52 10.40
C VAL A 92 1.47 26.81 9.91
N LEU A 93 1.84 26.29 8.74
CA LEU A 93 3.14 26.56 8.12
C LEU A 93 3.32 28.06 7.82
N ARG A 94 2.33 28.71 7.19
CA ARG A 94 2.36 30.16 6.91
C ARG A 94 2.49 30.99 8.20
N ARG A 95 1.79 30.59 9.27
CA ARG A 95 1.88 31.25 10.58
C ARG A 95 3.27 31.11 11.20
N ALA A 96 3.87 29.92 11.11
CA ALA A 96 5.22 29.68 11.62
C ALA A 96 6.26 30.53 10.86
N ILE A 97 6.15 30.61 9.53
CA ILE A 97 7.02 31.46 8.69
C ILE A 97 6.86 32.94 9.08
N ALA A 98 5.62 33.43 9.21
CA ALA A 98 5.36 34.81 9.60
C ALA A 98 5.93 35.14 10.98
N HIS A 99 5.78 34.23 11.95
CA HIS A 99 6.35 34.38 13.29
C HIS A 99 7.88 34.40 13.27
N ALA A 100 8.53 33.50 12.52
CA ALA A 100 9.99 33.47 12.37
C ALA A 100 10.55 34.74 11.70
N ALA A 101 9.85 35.27 10.69
CA ALA A 101 10.23 36.52 10.04
C ALA A 101 10.16 37.73 10.98
N GLN A 102 9.16 37.77 11.88
CA GLN A 102 9.02 38.84 12.88
C GLN A 102 10.09 38.76 13.96
N THR A 103 10.46 37.56 14.39
CA THR A 103 11.52 37.36 15.39
C THR A 103 12.91 37.63 14.83
N GLY A 104 13.15 37.40 13.53
CA GLY A 104 14.41 37.75 12.86
C GLY A 104 14.61 39.25 12.58
N HIS A 105 13.55 40.07 12.61
CA HIS A 105 13.65 41.53 12.44
C HIS A 105 13.84 42.29 13.77
N ALA A 106 13.89 41.58 14.89
CA ALA A 106 14.06 42.14 16.23
C ALA A 106 15.48 41.95 16.81
N ALA A 107 16.44 41.57 15.97
CA ALA A 107 17.86 41.41 16.30
C ALA A 107 18.73 42.39 15.52
#